data_AF-A0A495S3Y3-F1
#
_entry.id   AF-A0A495S3Y3-F1
#
_cell.length_a   1.000
_cell.length_b   1.000
_cell.length_c   1.000
_cell.angle_alpha   90.00
_cell.angle_beta   90.00
_cell.angle_gamma   90.00
#
_symmetry.space_group_name_H-M   'P 1'
#
loop_
_entity.id
_entity.type
_entity.pdbx_description
1 polymer ?
#
loop_
_entity_poly.entity_id
_entity_poly.type
_entity_poly.pdbx_seq_one_letter_code
_entity_poly.pdbx_strand_id
1 'polypeptide(L)'
;MRQTVIVIGLVFLFFGCKTNQMKNKRREGLWIEKYAQDSSHYKSIGKYRKGDPVKKWRYYLNGKIIKREKYKDNICNTTFYHENGKIQSKGKTKMETSDKYAHWFYFGDWNFFNEDGKLITIKKYNNGESFSEIEIK
;
A
#
# COMPACT_ATOMS: atom_id res chain seq x y z
N MET A 1 -59.70 -4.62 24.39
CA MET A 1 -58.74 -3.59 24.85
C MET A 1 -57.40 -3.88 24.19
N ARG A 2 -56.81 -2.87 23.53
CA ARG A 2 -55.62 -2.98 22.67
C ARG A 2 -54.34 -3.13 23.50
N GLN A 3 -53.46 -4.01 23.01
CA GLN A 3 -51.99 -4.02 22.92
C GLN A 3 -51.19 -3.13 23.90
N THR A 4 -50.07 -3.61 24.47
CA THR A 4 -48.76 -3.51 23.79
C THR A 4 -47.78 -4.62 24.19
N VAL A 5 -47.24 -5.33 23.20
CA VAL A 5 -46.02 -6.14 23.33
C VAL A 5 -44.86 -5.24 22.89
N ILE A 6 -43.96 -4.91 23.82
CA ILE A 6 -42.74 -4.15 23.50
C ILE A 6 -41.73 -5.13 22.92
N VAL A 7 -41.62 -5.16 21.59
CA VAL A 7 -40.54 -5.84 20.88
C VAL A 7 -39.30 -4.94 20.99
N ILE A 8 -38.39 -5.28 21.89
CA ILE A 8 -37.06 -4.65 21.96
C ILE A 8 -36.28 -5.10 20.73
N GLY A 9 -36.36 -4.30 19.67
CA GLY A 9 -35.62 -4.53 18.43
C GLY A 9 -34.12 -4.39 18.68
N LEU A 10 -33.39 -5.46 18.40
CA LEU A 10 -31.94 -5.51 18.26
C LEU A 10 -31.48 -4.52 17.18
N VAL A 11 -31.19 -3.28 17.57
CA VAL A 11 -30.50 -2.32 16.71
C VAL A 11 -29.01 -2.65 16.73
N PHE A 12 -28.61 -3.69 15.99
CA PHE A 12 -27.23 -3.82 15.57
C PHE A 12 -26.93 -2.69 14.60
N LEU A 13 -26.34 -1.62 15.11
CA LEU A 13 -25.84 -0.51 14.32
C LEU A 13 -24.77 -1.03 13.35
N PHE A 14 -25.19 -1.29 12.11
CA PHE A 14 -24.30 -1.44 10.97
C PHE A 14 -23.61 -0.10 10.70
N PHE A 15 -22.59 0.23 11.49
CA PHE A 15 -21.61 1.24 11.09
C PHE A 15 -20.77 0.63 9.95
N GLY A 16 -21.36 0.58 8.77
CA GLY A 16 -20.66 0.25 7.54
C GLY A 16 -19.44 1.16 7.44
N CYS A 17 -18.25 0.57 7.37
CA CYS A 17 -17.01 1.31 7.25
C CYS A 17 -17.01 2.03 5.90
N LYS A 18 -17.36 3.32 5.88
CA LYS A 18 -17.39 4.13 4.67
C LYS A 18 -16.00 4.20 4.05
N THR A 19 -15.92 4.03 2.73
CA THR A 19 -14.68 4.16 1.96
C THR A 19 -14.53 5.56 1.36
N ASN A 20 -13.32 5.92 0.97
CA ASN A 20 -12.97 7.13 0.21
C ASN A 20 -13.45 8.43 0.87
N GLN A 21 -13.39 8.50 2.21
CA GLN A 21 -13.88 9.65 2.97
C GLN A 21 -12.84 10.76 3.06
N MET A 22 -13.33 12.00 3.05
CA MET A 22 -12.55 13.21 3.28
C MET A 22 -12.98 13.87 4.58
N LYS A 23 -12.03 14.22 5.45
CA LYS A 23 -12.26 15.01 6.68
C LYS A 23 -11.33 16.22 6.67
N ASN A 24 -11.87 17.42 6.82
CA ASN A 24 -11.10 18.67 6.76
C ASN A 24 -10.22 18.77 5.50
N LYS A 25 -10.80 18.44 4.34
CA LYS A 25 -10.11 18.39 3.03
C LYS A 25 -8.93 17.40 2.96
N ARG A 26 -8.84 16.43 3.88
CA ARG A 26 -7.80 15.39 3.91
C ARG A 26 -8.41 14.00 3.83
N ARG A 27 -7.73 13.06 3.16
CA ARG A 27 -8.16 11.66 3.05
C ARG A 27 -8.15 10.98 4.43
N GLU A 28 -9.21 10.26 4.74
CA GLU A 28 -9.38 9.56 6.02
C GLU A 28 -9.99 8.16 5.79
N GLY A 29 -9.54 7.17 6.56
CA GLY A 29 -10.14 5.84 6.58
C GLY A 29 -9.71 4.94 5.42
N LEU A 30 -10.55 3.96 5.07
CA LEU A 30 -10.27 3.01 4.00
C LEU A 30 -10.47 3.68 2.63
N TRP A 31 -9.46 3.56 1.76
CA TRP A 31 -9.48 4.07 0.41
C TRP A 31 -9.32 2.93 -0.59
N ILE A 32 -10.19 2.93 -1.59
CA ILE A 32 -10.21 2.01 -2.72
C ILE A 32 -10.30 2.86 -3.98
N GLU A 33 -9.21 2.92 -4.73
CA GLU A 33 -9.17 3.61 -6.03
C GLU A 33 -9.14 2.57 -7.14
N LYS A 34 -9.83 2.87 -8.23
CA LYS A 34 -9.87 2.04 -9.43
C LYS A 34 -9.78 2.97 -10.64
N TYR A 35 -8.96 2.62 -11.62
CA TYR A 35 -8.90 3.31 -12.89
C TYR A 35 -8.50 2.32 -13.98
N ALA A 36 -8.82 2.64 -15.23
CA ALA A 36 -8.40 1.87 -16.39
C ALA A 36 -7.58 2.76 -17.33
N GLN A 37 -6.59 2.16 -17.96
CA GLN A 37 -5.81 2.75 -19.04
C GLN A 37 -5.65 1.68 -20.12
N ASP A 38 -6.21 1.94 -21.30
CA ASP A 38 -6.34 0.96 -22.37
C ASP A 38 -7.01 -0.34 -21.87
N SER A 39 -6.34 -1.49 -22.01
CA SER A 39 -6.78 -2.79 -21.52
C SER A 39 -6.40 -3.07 -20.05
N SER A 40 -5.65 -2.15 -19.41
CA SER A 40 -5.12 -2.33 -18.06
C SER A 40 -6.03 -1.76 -16.99
N HIS A 41 -6.41 -2.58 -16.02
CA HIS A 41 -7.29 -2.23 -14.90
C HIS A 41 -6.52 -2.18 -13.59
N TYR A 42 -6.37 -0.98 -13.05
CA TYR A 42 -5.65 -0.73 -11.81
C TYR A 42 -6.60 -0.64 -10.63
N LYS A 43 -6.15 -1.15 -9.48
CA LYS A 43 -6.84 -1.00 -8.20
C LYS A 43 -5.84 -0.81 -7.07
N SER A 44 -6.05 0.21 -6.24
CA SER A 44 -5.33 0.39 -4.98
C SER A 44 -6.27 0.17 -3.80
N ILE A 45 -5.76 -0.38 -2.71
CA ILE A 45 -6.48 -0.50 -1.43
C ILE A 45 -5.53 -0.11 -0.33
N GLY A 46 -5.93 0.87 0.48
CA GLY A 46 -5.10 1.40 1.54
C GLY A 46 -5.87 2.15 2.60
N LYS A 47 -5.17 2.63 3.62
CA LYS A 47 -5.78 3.50 4.64
C LYS A 47 -5.03 4.82 4.71
N TYR A 48 -5.79 5.89 4.85
CA TYR A 48 -5.26 7.21 5.18
C TYR A 48 -5.63 7.60 6.61
N ARG A 49 -4.77 8.41 7.22
CA ARG A 49 -5.07 9.14 8.46
C ARG A 49 -4.54 10.56 8.31
N LYS A 50 -5.42 11.56 8.41
CA LYS A 50 -5.08 12.98 8.20
C LYS A 50 -4.37 13.25 6.87
N GLY A 51 -4.68 12.49 5.82
CA GLY A 51 -4.05 12.61 4.50
C GLY A 51 -2.83 11.72 4.27
N ASP A 52 -2.23 11.17 5.32
CA ASP A 52 -1.01 10.34 5.20
C ASP A 52 -1.35 8.85 5.02
N PRO A 53 -0.67 8.12 4.12
CA PRO A 53 -0.85 6.69 3.96
C PRO A 53 -0.35 5.95 5.21
N VAL A 54 -1.18 5.06 5.76
CA VAL A 54 -0.87 4.30 6.97
C VAL A 54 -1.12 2.80 6.80
N LYS A 55 -0.50 2.01 7.68
CA LYS A 55 -0.66 0.56 7.76
C LYS A 55 -0.19 -0.14 6.49
N LYS A 56 -1.10 -0.81 5.77
CA LYS A 56 -0.80 -1.68 4.63
C LYS A 56 -1.53 -1.16 3.41
N TRP A 57 -0.80 -1.09 2.32
CA TRP A 57 -1.29 -0.72 1.00
C TRP A 57 -1.06 -1.87 0.03
N ARG A 58 -2.01 -2.09 -0.86
CA ARG A 58 -1.95 -3.13 -1.89
C ARG A 58 -2.37 -2.54 -3.22
N TYR A 59 -1.63 -2.87 -4.26
CA TYR A 59 -1.87 -2.41 -5.62
C TYR A 59 -2.01 -3.63 -6.52
N TYR A 60 -2.97 -3.53 -7.42
CA TYR A 60 -3.36 -4.59 -8.32
C TYR A 60 -3.42 -4.07 -9.75
N LEU A 61 -2.99 -4.91 -10.69
CA LEU A 61 -3.16 -4.76 -12.12
C LEU A 61 -3.92 -5.98 -12.64
N ASN A 62 -5.05 -5.76 -13.32
CA ASN A 62 -5.91 -6.82 -13.85
C ASN A 62 -6.26 -7.88 -12.80
N GLY A 63 -6.50 -7.45 -11.55
CA GLY A 63 -6.82 -8.31 -10.41
C GLY A 63 -5.62 -9.00 -9.75
N LYS A 64 -4.43 -9.00 -10.36
CA LYS A 64 -3.20 -9.57 -9.79
C LYS A 64 -2.46 -8.55 -8.93
N ILE A 65 -1.90 -8.97 -7.80
CA ILE A 65 -1.11 -8.09 -6.94
C ILE A 65 0.22 -7.75 -7.61
N ILE A 66 0.55 -6.46 -7.69
CA ILE A 66 1.82 -5.98 -8.27
C ILE A 66 2.71 -5.30 -7.23
N LYS A 67 2.12 -4.76 -6.16
CA LYS A 67 2.86 -4.05 -5.11
C LYS A 67 2.16 -4.14 -3.77
N ARG A 68 2.96 -4.26 -2.71
CA ARG A 68 2.54 -4.14 -1.32
C ARG A 68 3.46 -3.20 -0.58
N GLU A 69 2.86 -2.33 0.21
CA GLU A 69 3.57 -1.38 1.06
C GLU A 69 3.11 -1.53 2.51
N LYS A 70 4.06 -1.40 3.44
CA LYS A 70 3.80 -1.41 4.88
C LYS A 70 4.50 -0.22 5.53
N TYR A 71 3.72 0.79 5.85
CA TYR A 71 4.15 2.03 6.49
C TYR A 71 4.31 1.84 8.00
N LYS A 72 5.46 2.26 8.51
CA LYS A 72 5.76 2.40 9.94
C LYS A 72 6.64 3.64 10.10
N ASP A 73 6.08 4.68 10.71
CA ASP A 73 6.74 5.98 10.90
C ASP A 73 7.23 6.56 9.56
N ASN A 74 8.50 6.94 9.47
CA ASN A 74 9.12 7.45 8.24
C ASN A 74 9.69 6.35 7.32
N ILE A 75 9.38 5.07 7.58
CA ILE A 75 9.84 3.93 6.77
C ILE A 75 8.65 3.20 6.16
N CYS A 76 8.77 2.82 4.89
CA CYS A 76 7.85 1.93 4.22
C CYS A 76 8.61 0.69 3.74
N ASN A 77 8.13 -0.50 4.11
CA ASN A 77 8.63 -1.74 3.53
C ASN A 77 7.82 -2.03 2.27
N THR A 78 8.51 -2.09 1.14
CA THR A 78 7.89 -2.24 -0.18
C THR A 78 8.24 -3.61 -0.75
N THR A 79 7.26 -4.25 -1.37
CA THR A 79 7.41 -5.52 -2.07
C THR A 79 6.72 -5.39 -3.42
N PHE A 80 7.46 -5.62 -4.50
CA PHE A 80 6.92 -5.77 -5.85
C PHE A 80 6.81 -7.24 -6.21
N TYR A 81 5.89 -7.56 -7.10
CA TYR A 81 5.60 -8.94 -7.51
C TYR A 81 5.70 -9.08 -9.01
N HIS A 82 6.19 -10.23 -9.45
CA HIS A 82 6.12 -10.71 -10.82
C HIS A 82 4.67 -11.08 -11.18
N GLU A 83 4.38 -11.24 -12.47
CA GLU A 83 3.05 -11.63 -12.94
C GLU A 83 2.57 -12.99 -12.42
N ASN A 84 3.52 -13.87 -12.08
CA ASN A 84 3.27 -15.17 -11.47
C ASN A 84 2.99 -15.10 -9.95
N GLY A 85 3.02 -13.90 -9.37
CA GLY A 85 2.74 -13.63 -7.96
C GLY A 85 3.92 -13.85 -7.00
N LYS A 86 5.09 -14.30 -7.49
CA LYS A 86 6.31 -14.36 -6.68
C LYS A 86 6.91 -12.96 -6.51
N ILE A 87 7.73 -12.80 -5.48
CA ILE A 87 8.38 -11.51 -5.20
C ILE A 87 9.34 -11.20 -6.33
N GLN A 88 9.22 -10.02 -6.92
CA GLN A 88 10.18 -9.47 -7.88
C GLN A 88 11.28 -8.72 -7.14
N SER A 89 10.89 -7.85 -6.22
CA SER A 89 11.84 -7.11 -5.41
C SER A 89 11.25 -6.72 -4.06
N LYS A 90 12.12 -6.53 -3.07
CA LYS A 90 11.71 -6.01 -1.78
C LYS A 90 12.83 -5.20 -1.14
N GLY A 91 12.44 -4.14 -0.46
CA GLY A 91 13.34 -3.27 0.28
C GLY A 91 12.57 -2.23 1.07
N LYS A 92 13.28 -1.17 1.45
CA LYS A 92 12.70 -0.07 2.23
C LYS A 92 12.71 1.21 1.40
N THR A 93 11.68 2.02 1.61
CA THR A 93 11.72 3.43 1.28
C THR A 93 11.64 4.25 2.56
N LYS A 94 12.22 5.45 2.54
CA LYS A 94 12.21 6.39 3.65
C LYS A 94 11.61 7.70 3.20
N MET A 95 10.76 8.28 4.04
CA MET A 95 10.25 9.64 3.84
C MET A 95 11.35 10.62 4.22
N GLU A 96 11.74 11.47 3.26
CA GLU A 96 12.49 12.68 3.55
C GLU A 96 11.61 13.89 3.33
N THR A 97 11.73 14.85 4.24
CA THR A 97 11.03 16.13 4.18
C THR A 97 12.09 17.19 3.93
N SER A 98 12.02 17.82 2.76
CA SER A 98 12.71 19.09 2.50
C SER A 98 11.77 20.24 2.83
N ASP A 99 12.29 21.46 2.88
CA ASP A 99 11.50 22.68 3.11
C ASP A 99 10.35 22.87 2.09
N LYS A 100 10.41 22.20 0.93
CA LYS A 100 9.42 22.33 -0.14
C LYS A 100 8.56 21.09 -0.35
N TYR A 101 9.11 19.88 -0.17
CA TYR A 101 8.43 18.63 -0.52
C TYR A 101 8.77 17.48 0.42
N ALA A 102 7.77 16.65 0.72
CA ALA A 102 7.95 15.34 1.32
C ALA A 102 7.96 14.26 0.22
N HIS A 103 9.01 13.45 0.14
CA HIS A 103 9.15 12.40 -0.87
C HIS A 103 9.68 11.10 -0.26
N TRP A 104 9.24 9.97 -0.81
CA TRP A 104 9.69 8.64 -0.40
C TRP A 104 10.81 8.17 -1.31
N PHE A 105 12.00 7.96 -0.76
CA PHE A 105 13.16 7.50 -1.51
C PHE A 105 13.51 6.05 -1.21
N TYR A 106 14.04 5.33 -2.19
CA TYR A 106 14.66 4.02 -1.98
C TYR A 106 15.80 4.14 -0.96
N PHE A 107 15.84 3.23 0.02
CA PHE A 107 16.81 3.26 1.11
C PHE A 107 17.24 1.86 1.54
N GLY A 108 18.53 1.70 1.80
CA GLY A 108 19.15 0.45 2.25
C GLY A 108 19.14 -0.62 1.15
N ASP A 109 19.19 -1.88 1.59
CA ASP A 109 19.29 -3.02 0.69
C ASP A 109 17.95 -3.34 0.03
N TRP A 110 18.00 -3.46 -1.29
CA TRP A 110 16.93 -3.91 -2.16
C TRP A 110 17.30 -5.23 -2.79
N ASN A 111 16.53 -6.26 -2.47
CA ASN A 111 16.74 -7.62 -2.94
C ASN A 111 15.86 -7.84 -4.17
N PHE A 112 16.43 -8.36 -5.25
CA PHE A 112 15.76 -8.65 -6.52
C PHE A 112 15.82 -10.15 -6.81
N PHE A 113 14.70 -10.70 -7.26
CA PHE A 113 14.51 -12.12 -7.44
C PHE A 113 14.07 -12.39 -8.88
N ASN A 114 14.48 -13.51 -9.44
CA ASN A 114 13.97 -13.98 -10.73
C ASN A 114 12.52 -14.50 -10.60
N GLU A 115 11.92 -14.89 -11.72
CA GLU A 115 10.56 -15.45 -11.73
C GLU A 115 10.43 -16.78 -10.98
N ASP A 116 11.52 -17.50 -10.73
CA ASP A 116 11.51 -18.70 -9.90
C ASP A 116 11.50 -18.39 -8.40
N GLY A 117 11.82 -17.15 -8.02
CA GLY A 117 11.97 -16.70 -6.65
C GLY A 117 13.39 -16.82 -6.08
N LYS A 118 14.38 -17.12 -6.93
CA LYS A 118 15.81 -17.11 -6.55
C LYS A 118 16.30 -15.67 -6.49
N LEU A 119 17.01 -15.32 -5.41
CA LEU A 119 17.70 -14.04 -5.28
C LEU A 119 18.80 -13.95 -6.35
N ILE A 120 18.76 -12.89 -7.16
CA ILE A 120 19.72 -12.65 -8.24
C ILE A 120 20.57 -11.42 -8.01
N THR A 121 20.04 -10.42 -7.29
CA THR A 121 20.75 -9.15 -7.11
C THR A 121 20.40 -8.50 -5.78
N ILE A 122 21.37 -7.85 -5.15
CA ILE A 122 21.16 -6.92 -4.05
C ILE A 122 21.69 -5.55 -4.49
N LYS A 123 20.83 -4.53 -4.51
CA LYS A 123 21.23 -3.13 -4.74
C LYS A 123 21.15 -2.35 -3.44
N LYS A 124 22.14 -1.51 -3.16
CA LYS A 124 22.14 -0.62 -1.99
C LYS A 124 21.81 0.79 -2.41
N TYR A 125 20.81 1.36 -1.75
CA TYR A 125 20.33 2.72 -2.01
C TYR A 125 20.61 3.65 -0.83
N ASN A 126 21.00 4.88 -1.13
CA ASN A 126 21.01 6.00 -0.20
C ASN A 126 20.23 7.15 -0.82
N ASN A 127 19.16 7.59 -0.15
CA ASN A 127 18.28 8.67 -0.60
C ASN A 127 17.87 8.59 -2.09
N GLY A 128 17.55 7.37 -2.55
CA GLY A 128 17.07 7.14 -3.92
C GLY A 128 18.18 6.78 -4.91
N GLU A 129 19.44 7.06 -4.59
CA GLU A 129 20.58 6.76 -5.46
C GLU A 129 21.18 5.39 -5.12
N SER A 130 21.35 4.53 -6.12
CA SER A 130 22.06 3.27 -5.95
C SER A 130 23.57 3.50 -6.02
N PHE A 131 24.30 3.00 -5.02
CA PHE A 131 25.76 3.15 -4.96
C PHE A 131 26.51 1.81 -4.97
N SER A 132 25.79 0.69 -4.87
CA SER A 132 26.38 -0.64 -4.90
C SER A 132 25.36 -1.66 -5.43
N GLU A 133 25.87 -2.62 -6.19
CA GLU A 133 25.11 -3.73 -6.75
C GLU A 133 25.93 -5.01 -6.60
N ILE A 134 25.30 -6.06 -6.11
CA ILE A 134 25.91 -7.37 -5.90
C ILE A 134 25.05 -8.39 -6.64
N GLU A 135 25.62 -9.01 -7.67
CA GLU A 135 24.99 -10.11 -8.39
C GLU A 135 25.27 -11.44 -7.69
N ILE A 136 24.22 -12.24 -7.51
CA ILE A 136 24.30 -13.57 -6.90
C ILE A 136 24.36 -14.59 -8.03
N LYS A 137 25.50 -15.27 -8.15
CA LYS A 137 25.71 -16.39 -9.08
C LYS A 137 24.98 -17.65 -8.55
#